data_AF-A0A2U1J5R9-F1
#
_entry.id   AF-A0A2U1J5R9-F1
#
_cell.length_a   1.000
_cell.length_b   1.000
_cell.length_c   1.000
_cell.angle_alpha   90.00
_cell.angle_beta   90.00
_cell.angle_gamma   90.00
#
_symmetry.space_group_name_H-M   'P 1'
#
loop_
_entity.id
_entity.type
_entity.pdbx_description
1 polymer ?
#
loop_
_entity_poly.entity_id
_entity_poly.type
_entity_poly.pdbx_seq_one_letter_code
_entity_poly.pdbx_strand_id
1 'polypeptide(L)'
;MRYESIVQEETENKKESLCFVPIVNINKLGGYFFNFGVSKRNLKIVKQLLNAHKIIPKVLLEGNKIKFLPHPNINMRDLDQNKLSDLFEQYGLEILKLFFKNEFKSSSVEGDLFLEFFSTENMEFIKSLVQNGAHTSADIDCGLIEASKIGNLKIIKYLVENGANFNIKNDEAMRWASYYGYLEIVQYLVENGADIHANNDKALRNTS
;
A
#
# COMPACT_ATOMS: atom_id res chain seq x y z
N MET A 1 -2.06 23.34 -15.76
CA MET A 1 -3.35 22.74 -16.15
C MET A 1 -4.29 23.87 -16.52
N ARG A 2 -5.21 23.65 -17.48
CA ARG A 2 -6.19 24.64 -17.94
C ARG A 2 -7.58 24.26 -17.41
N TYR A 3 -8.46 25.25 -17.26
CA TYR A 3 -9.80 25.12 -16.71
C TYR A 3 -10.83 25.65 -17.71
N GLU A 4 -12.02 25.05 -17.71
CA GLU A 4 -13.17 25.47 -18.53
C GLU A 4 -14.34 25.89 -17.63
N SER A 5 -15.10 26.91 -18.06
CA SER A 5 -16.21 27.50 -17.31
C SER A 5 -17.55 26.80 -17.58
N ILE A 6 -18.34 26.59 -16.53
CA ILE A 6 -19.71 26.07 -16.56
C ILE A 6 -20.60 26.99 -15.70
N VAL A 7 -21.81 27.30 -16.16
CA VAL A 7 -22.78 28.14 -15.43
C VAL A 7 -23.70 27.26 -14.57
N GLN A 8 -23.86 27.59 -13.29
CA GLN A 8 -24.82 26.94 -12.38
C GLN A 8 -25.84 27.97 -11.84
N GLU A 9 -27.13 27.69 -12.00
CA GLU A 9 -28.23 28.48 -11.41
C GLU A 9 -28.56 27.94 -9.99
N GLU A 10 -28.39 28.77 -8.95
CA GLU A 10 -28.90 28.45 -7.61
C GLU A 10 -30.33 29.02 -7.47
N THR A 11 -31.30 28.13 -7.30
CA THR A 11 -32.71 28.48 -7.09
C THR A 11 -32.90 29.07 -5.68
N GLU A 12 -32.76 30.39 -5.55
CA GLU A 12 -33.58 31.26 -4.66
C GLU A 12 -33.19 32.75 -4.71
N ASN A 13 -32.16 33.14 -5.46
CA ASN A 13 -31.89 34.53 -5.83
C ASN A 13 -30.99 34.55 -7.06
N LYS A 14 -31.39 35.23 -8.14
CA LYS A 14 -30.71 35.31 -9.46
C LYS A 14 -29.25 35.80 -9.39
N LYS A 15 -28.33 35.00 -8.86
CA LYS A 15 -26.88 35.17 -8.99
C LYS A 15 -26.32 33.90 -9.62
N GLU A 16 -26.07 33.98 -10.92
CA GLU A 16 -25.31 32.96 -11.64
C GLU A 16 -23.90 32.87 -11.03
N SER A 17 -23.48 31.66 -10.67
CA SER A 17 -22.12 31.41 -10.22
C SER A 17 -21.35 30.65 -11.31
N LEU A 18 -20.13 31.10 -11.58
CA LEU A 18 -19.24 30.48 -12.55
C LEU A 18 -18.40 29.41 -11.84
N CYS A 19 -18.54 28.17 -12.30
CA CYS A 19 -17.77 27.03 -11.82
C CYS A 19 -16.72 26.66 -12.87
N PHE A 20 -15.45 26.55 -12.47
CA PHE A 20 -14.36 26.13 -13.34
C PHE A 20 -13.93 24.71 -13.00
N VAL A 21 -13.92 23.84 -14.01
CA VAL A 21 -13.50 22.44 -13.86
C VAL A 21 -12.21 22.19 -14.63
N PRO A 22 -11.37 21.25 -14.17
CA PRO A 22 -10.12 20.96 -14.87
C PRO A 22 -10.38 20.29 -16.22
N ILE A 23 -9.76 20.81 -17.29
CA ILE A 23 -9.89 20.26 -18.65
C ILE A 23 -9.17 18.91 -18.76
N VAL A 24 -8.03 18.78 -18.08
CA VAL A 24 -7.22 17.57 -18.14
C VAL A 24 -7.82 16.51 -17.24
N ASN A 25 -8.36 15.45 -17.83
CA ASN A 25 -8.72 14.25 -17.08
C ASN A 25 -7.45 13.44 -16.75
N ILE A 26 -6.96 13.58 -15.52
CA ILE A 26 -5.76 12.88 -15.05
C ILE A 26 -5.96 11.36 -14.88
N ASN A 27 -7.21 10.90 -14.80
CA ASN A 27 -7.59 9.48 -14.71
C ASN A 27 -8.03 8.90 -16.06
N LYS A 28 -7.74 9.59 -17.16
CA LYS A 28 -8.03 9.08 -18.51
C LYS A 28 -7.35 7.72 -18.70
N LEU A 29 -8.03 6.79 -19.39
CA LEU A 29 -7.58 5.40 -19.58
C LEU A 29 -7.27 4.69 -18.25
N GLY A 30 -8.11 4.89 -17.23
CA GLY A 30 -7.95 4.22 -15.94
C GLY A 30 -6.75 4.71 -15.11
N GLY A 31 -6.10 5.81 -15.47
CA GLY A 31 -4.88 6.27 -14.80
C GLY A 31 -3.59 5.78 -15.47
N TYR A 32 -3.67 5.35 -16.74
CA TYR A 32 -2.51 4.91 -17.54
C TYR A 32 -1.25 5.77 -17.37
N PHE A 33 -1.37 7.10 -17.42
CA PHE A 33 -0.22 8.00 -17.28
C PHE A 33 0.43 7.95 -15.90
N PHE A 34 -0.37 7.74 -14.86
CA PHE A 34 0.14 7.56 -13.51
C PHE A 34 0.89 6.23 -13.39
N ASN A 35 0.28 5.14 -13.85
CA ASN A 35 0.89 3.81 -13.86
C ASN A 35 2.18 3.82 -14.68
N PHE A 36 2.17 4.46 -15.85
CA PHE A 36 3.38 4.63 -16.66
C PHE A 36 4.48 5.42 -15.92
N GLY A 37 4.10 6.47 -15.17
CA GLY A 37 5.02 7.21 -14.31
C GLY A 37 5.65 6.32 -13.23
N VAL A 38 4.86 5.47 -12.58
CA VAL A 38 5.33 4.47 -11.60
C VAL A 38 6.26 3.46 -12.27
N SER A 39 5.85 2.84 -13.38
CA SER A 39 6.64 1.83 -14.10
C SER A 39 7.96 2.36 -14.66
N LYS A 40 8.04 3.65 -14.97
CA LYS A 40 9.28 4.33 -15.39
C LYS A 40 10.06 4.94 -14.22
N ARG A 41 9.59 4.75 -12.98
CA ARG A 41 10.13 5.31 -11.74
C ARG A 41 10.35 6.83 -11.83
N ASN A 42 9.48 7.52 -12.57
CA ASN A 42 9.55 8.95 -12.79
C ASN A 42 8.87 9.69 -11.63
N LEU A 43 9.64 9.90 -10.56
CA LEU A 43 9.14 10.50 -9.32
C LEU A 43 8.51 11.88 -9.52
N LYS A 44 9.02 12.67 -10.48
CA LYS A 44 8.48 14.01 -10.77
C LYS A 44 7.04 13.91 -11.28
N ILE A 45 6.77 13.02 -12.23
CA ILE A 45 5.41 12.79 -12.76
C ILE A 45 4.51 12.21 -11.67
N VAL A 46 4.98 11.20 -10.93
CA VAL A 46 4.22 10.55 -9.85
C VAL A 46 3.80 11.58 -8.78
N LYS A 47 4.74 12.38 -8.27
CA LYS A 47 4.46 13.42 -7.26
C LYS A 47 3.51 14.49 -7.80
N GLN A 48 3.67 14.89 -9.06
CA GLN A 48 2.82 15.90 -9.69
C GLN A 48 1.37 15.41 -9.83
N LEU A 49 1.19 14.15 -10.25
CA LEU A 49 -0.14 13.56 -10.43
C LEU A 49 -0.83 13.28 -9.09
N LEU A 50 -0.11 12.76 -8.09
CA LEU A 50 -0.65 12.58 -6.73
C LEU A 50 -1.18 13.90 -6.17
N ASN A 51 -0.43 15.00 -6.30
CA ASN A 51 -0.83 16.29 -5.77
C ASN A 51 -1.72 17.12 -6.71
N ALA A 52 -2.19 16.56 -7.83
CA ALA A 52 -2.97 17.32 -8.81
C ALA A 52 -4.27 17.89 -8.21
N HIS A 53 -4.91 17.16 -7.29
CA HIS A 53 -6.11 17.61 -6.58
C HIS A 53 -5.89 18.86 -5.70
N LYS A 54 -4.64 19.22 -5.38
CA LYS A 54 -4.29 20.42 -4.62
C LYS A 54 -4.10 21.66 -5.49
N ILE A 55 -4.13 21.51 -6.81
CA ILE A 55 -3.84 22.60 -7.75
C ILE A 55 -5.12 23.39 -8.00
N ILE A 56 -5.26 24.51 -7.30
CA ILE A 56 -6.34 25.48 -7.51
C ILE A 56 -5.71 26.78 -8.06
N PRO A 57 -6.14 27.26 -9.25
CA PRO A 57 -5.67 28.52 -9.79
C PRO A 57 -6.00 29.69 -8.85
N LYS A 58 -5.01 30.54 -8.56
CA LYS A 58 -5.24 31.83 -7.91
C LYS A 58 -5.50 32.86 -9.01
N VAL A 59 -6.77 33.02 -9.40
CA VAL A 59 -7.16 34.07 -10.35
C VAL A 59 -8.03 35.09 -9.62
N LEU A 60 -7.63 36.36 -9.68
CA LEU A 60 -8.44 37.49 -9.22
C LEU A 60 -9.28 37.95 -10.41
N LEU A 61 -10.58 37.67 -10.38
CA LEU A 61 -11.54 38.27 -11.31
C LEU A 61 -12.57 39.00 -10.47
N GLU A 62 -12.72 40.29 -10.73
CA GLU A 62 -13.67 41.15 -10.02
C GLU A 62 -15.11 40.85 -10.45
N GLY A 63 -16.03 40.81 -9.50
CA GLY A 63 -17.48 40.89 -9.76
C GLY A 63 -18.30 39.61 -9.51
N ASN A 64 -17.75 38.41 -9.70
CA ASN A 64 -18.50 37.15 -9.55
C ASN A 64 -17.87 36.21 -8.51
N LYS A 65 -18.71 35.50 -7.74
CA LYS A 65 -18.28 34.43 -6.84
C LYS A 65 -17.87 33.22 -7.69
N ILE A 66 -16.58 33.08 -7.96
CA ILE A 66 -16.02 31.99 -8.79
C ILE A 66 -15.67 30.80 -7.90
N LYS A 67 -16.03 29.60 -8.35
CA LYS A 67 -15.65 28.33 -7.70
C LYS A 67 -14.77 27.51 -8.64
N PHE A 68 -13.58 27.14 -8.19
CA PHE A 68 -12.71 26.19 -8.91
C PHE A 68 -12.87 24.80 -8.28
N LEU A 69 -13.18 23.79 -9.10
CA LEU A 69 -13.16 22.40 -8.64
C LEU A 69 -11.74 21.84 -8.76
N PRO A 70 -11.22 21.16 -7.74
CA PRO A 70 -9.93 20.50 -7.84
C PRO A 70 -9.96 19.38 -8.88
N HIS A 71 -8.78 18.95 -9.33
CA HIS A 71 -8.68 17.64 -9.99
C HIS A 71 -9.17 16.53 -9.04
N PRO A 72 -9.74 15.44 -9.58
CA PRO A 72 -10.05 14.27 -8.76
C PRO A 72 -8.76 13.67 -8.17
N ASN A 73 -8.89 12.82 -7.15
CA ASN A 73 -7.78 11.97 -6.72
C ASN A 73 -7.38 11.02 -7.84
N ILE A 74 -6.10 10.64 -7.89
CA ILE A 74 -5.59 9.75 -8.92
C ILE A 74 -6.18 8.33 -8.73
N ASN A 75 -6.55 7.67 -9.82
CA ASN A 75 -6.92 6.26 -9.78
C ASN A 75 -5.66 5.40 -9.58
N MET A 76 -5.71 4.52 -8.57
CA MET A 76 -4.60 3.64 -8.22
C MET A 76 -4.92 2.15 -8.38
N ARG A 77 -6.08 1.79 -8.95
CA ARG A 77 -6.63 0.41 -8.97
C ARG A 77 -5.83 -0.64 -9.76
N ASP A 78 -4.98 -0.21 -10.69
CA ASP A 78 -4.32 -1.09 -11.65
C ASP A 78 -2.80 -0.90 -11.62
N LEU A 79 -2.26 -0.62 -10.44
CA LEU A 79 -0.82 -0.52 -10.24
C LEU A 79 -0.20 -1.92 -10.18
N ASP A 80 0.93 -2.09 -10.86
CA ASP A 80 1.77 -3.28 -10.72
C ASP A 80 2.55 -3.20 -9.40
N GLN A 81 2.39 -4.20 -8.54
CA GLN A 81 3.00 -4.25 -7.21
C GLN A 81 4.53 -4.25 -7.25
N ASN A 82 5.14 -4.90 -8.24
CA ASN A 82 6.60 -5.01 -8.35
C ASN A 82 7.18 -3.66 -8.79
N LYS A 83 6.51 -2.95 -9.70
CA LYS A 83 6.89 -1.58 -10.08
C LYS A 83 6.67 -0.59 -8.96
N LEU A 84 5.67 -0.83 -8.12
CA LEU A 84 5.36 0.01 -6.99
C LEU A 84 6.34 -0.22 -5.82
N SER A 85 6.67 -1.47 -5.49
CA SER A 85 7.70 -1.82 -4.49
C SER A 85 9.05 -1.25 -4.91
N ASP A 86 9.46 -1.49 -6.15
CA ASP A 86 10.64 -0.90 -6.80
C ASP A 86 10.74 0.62 -6.62
N LEU A 87 9.63 1.33 -6.84
CA LEU A 87 9.55 2.78 -6.68
C LEU A 87 9.75 3.17 -5.21
N PHE A 88 9.08 2.46 -4.29
CA PHE A 88 9.17 2.72 -2.87
C PHE A 88 10.57 2.44 -2.33
N GLU A 89 11.18 1.32 -2.67
CA GLU A 89 12.54 1.00 -2.24
C GLU A 89 13.57 1.99 -2.77
N GLN A 90 13.40 2.49 -4.01
CA GLN A 90 14.29 3.49 -4.57
C GLN A 90 14.17 4.87 -3.89
N TYR A 91 12.97 5.26 -3.46
CA TYR A 91 12.70 6.63 -2.99
C TYR A 91 12.28 6.72 -1.51
N GLY A 92 12.29 5.60 -0.79
CA GLY A 92 12.04 5.47 0.64
C GLY A 92 10.58 5.64 1.07
N LEU A 93 10.37 5.64 2.39
CA LEU A 93 9.05 5.76 3.02
C LEU A 93 8.31 7.07 2.69
N GLU A 94 9.02 8.13 2.28
CA GLU A 94 8.39 9.41 1.95
C GLU A 94 7.40 9.29 0.80
N ILE A 95 7.75 8.51 -0.24
CA ILE A 95 6.85 8.31 -1.37
C ILE A 95 5.66 7.45 -0.96
N LEU A 96 5.86 6.38 -0.18
CA LEU A 96 4.75 5.56 0.33
C LEU A 96 3.78 6.39 1.19
N LYS A 97 4.31 7.24 2.09
CA LYS A 97 3.48 8.16 2.89
C LYS A 97 2.69 9.13 2.01
N LEU A 98 3.25 9.56 0.88
CA LEU A 98 2.53 10.39 -0.08
C LEU A 98 1.39 9.61 -0.75
N PHE A 99 1.58 8.34 -1.07
CA PHE A 99 0.51 7.47 -1.58
C PHE A 99 -0.62 7.35 -0.56
N PHE A 100 -0.30 7.07 0.72
CA PHE A 100 -1.33 7.00 1.78
C PHE A 100 -2.11 8.30 1.98
N LYS A 101 -1.43 9.45 1.91
CA LYS A 101 -2.10 10.77 1.93
C LYS A 101 -3.07 10.99 0.76
N ASN A 102 -3.00 10.16 -0.28
CA ASN A 102 -3.85 10.19 -1.47
C ASN A 102 -4.75 8.96 -1.54
N GLU A 103 -5.18 8.44 -0.38
CA GLU A 103 -6.17 7.36 -0.27
C GLU A 103 -5.70 6.03 -0.90
N PHE A 104 -4.37 5.82 -1.00
CA PHE A 104 -3.81 4.55 -1.41
C PHE A 104 -4.26 3.42 -0.47
N LYS A 105 -4.75 2.34 -1.06
CA LYS A 105 -5.06 1.07 -0.37
C LYS A 105 -4.28 -0.03 -1.07
N SER A 106 -3.61 -0.89 -0.31
CA SER A 106 -2.87 -2.05 -0.86
C SER A 106 -3.75 -2.94 -1.73
N SER A 107 -5.02 -3.12 -1.33
CA SER A 107 -6.03 -3.86 -2.11
C SER A 107 -6.37 -3.24 -3.48
N SER A 108 -5.86 -2.04 -3.78
CA SER A 108 -5.99 -1.40 -5.09
C SER A 108 -4.84 -1.76 -6.03
N VAL A 109 -3.91 -2.61 -5.62
CA VAL A 109 -2.77 -3.03 -6.45
C VAL A 109 -3.10 -4.40 -7.04
N GLU A 110 -2.58 -4.70 -8.23
CA GLU A 110 -2.64 -6.05 -8.79
C GLU A 110 -1.69 -6.96 -7.98
N GLY A 111 -2.27 -7.59 -6.93
CA GLY A 111 -1.66 -8.53 -5.98
C GLY A 111 -1.25 -7.90 -4.64
N ASP A 112 -0.39 -8.56 -3.85
CA ASP A 112 -0.12 -8.21 -2.45
C ASP A 112 1.22 -7.50 -2.24
N LEU A 113 1.18 -6.16 -2.26
CA LEU A 113 2.33 -5.31 -1.94
C LEU A 113 2.90 -5.57 -0.53
N PHE A 114 2.07 -5.98 0.43
CA PHE A 114 2.54 -6.26 1.79
C PHE A 114 3.51 -7.43 1.80
N LEU A 115 3.14 -8.53 1.12
CA LEU A 115 3.98 -9.73 1.04
C LEU A 115 5.29 -9.51 0.28
N GLU A 116 5.31 -8.59 -0.69
CA GLU A 116 6.53 -8.28 -1.46
C GLU A 116 7.69 -7.82 -0.57
N PHE A 117 7.40 -7.00 0.45
CA PHE A 117 8.45 -6.47 1.33
C PHE A 117 9.05 -7.50 2.31
N PHE A 118 8.46 -8.70 2.41
CA PHE A 118 9.10 -9.81 3.14
C PHE A 118 10.24 -10.40 2.33
N SER A 119 10.03 -10.58 1.02
CA SER A 119 11.05 -11.08 0.09
C SER A 119 12.28 -10.17 0.02
N THR A 120 12.08 -8.86 0.18
CA THR A 120 13.16 -7.87 0.22
C THR A 120 13.67 -7.57 1.64
N GLU A 121 13.15 -8.29 2.65
CA GLU A 121 13.45 -8.13 4.08
C GLU A 121 13.30 -6.68 4.60
N ASN A 122 12.41 -5.91 3.98
CA ASN A 122 12.29 -4.48 4.23
C ASN A 122 11.30 -4.17 5.37
N MET A 123 11.80 -4.33 6.58
CA MET A 123 11.04 -4.13 7.83
C MET A 123 10.35 -2.77 7.92
N GLU A 124 10.96 -1.71 7.39
CA GLU A 124 10.41 -0.35 7.48
C GLU A 124 9.11 -0.21 6.67
N PHE A 125 9.06 -0.80 5.48
CA PHE A 125 7.86 -0.83 4.66
C PHE A 125 6.78 -1.72 5.26
N ILE A 126 7.13 -2.91 5.75
CA ILE A 126 6.19 -3.80 6.46
C ILE A 126 5.51 -3.03 7.61
N LYS A 127 6.31 -2.38 8.47
CA LYS A 127 5.78 -1.57 9.57
C LYS A 127 4.88 -0.43 9.09
N SER A 128 5.30 0.30 8.07
CA SER A 128 4.52 1.42 7.53
C SER A 128 3.20 0.95 6.92
N LEU A 129 3.17 -0.18 6.22
CA LEU A 129 1.93 -0.75 5.67
C LEU A 129 0.99 -1.18 6.80
N VAL A 130 1.52 -1.82 7.86
CA VAL A 130 0.73 -2.19 9.04
C VAL A 130 0.12 -0.97 9.72
N GLN A 131 0.94 0.06 10.00
CA GLN A 131 0.49 1.29 10.66
C GLN A 131 -0.57 2.07 9.87
N ASN A 132 -0.59 1.94 8.55
CA ASN A 132 -1.59 2.59 7.69
C ASN A 132 -2.79 1.66 7.37
N GLY A 133 -2.89 0.49 8.00
CA GLY A 133 -3.99 -0.46 7.78
C GLY A 133 -4.01 -1.05 6.36
N ALA A 134 -2.87 -1.05 5.67
CA ALA A 134 -2.73 -1.54 4.30
C ALA A 134 -2.36 -3.04 4.26
N HIS A 135 -3.08 -3.83 5.05
CA HIS A 135 -2.96 -5.27 5.16
C HIS A 135 -4.29 -5.87 5.66
N THR A 136 -4.49 -7.15 5.44
CA THR A 136 -5.54 -7.96 6.06
C THR A 136 -4.93 -8.88 7.12
N SER A 137 -5.78 -9.53 7.93
CA SER A 137 -5.31 -10.57 8.86
C SER A 137 -4.66 -11.74 8.11
N ALA A 138 -5.21 -12.11 6.94
CA ALA A 138 -4.63 -13.16 6.11
C ALA A 138 -3.25 -12.78 5.57
N ASP A 139 -3.00 -11.50 5.33
CA ASP A 139 -1.70 -11.00 4.87
C ASP A 139 -0.66 -11.11 6.00
N ILE A 140 -1.06 -10.81 7.25
CA ILE A 140 -0.20 -10.98 8.44
C ILE A 140 0.14 -12.45 8.65
N ASP A 141 -0.84 -13.35 8.55
CA ASP A 141 -0.64 -14.79 8.69
C ASP A 141 0.27 -15.34 7.56
N CYS A 142 0.06 -14.90 6.31
CA CYS A 142 0.93 -15.26 5.19
C CYS A 142 2.35 -14.71 5.36
N GLY A 143 2.49 -13.48 5.85
CA GLY A 143 3.78 -12.87 6.15
C GLY A 143 4.58 -13.66 7.18
N LEU A 144 3.90 -14.30 8.14
CA LEU A 144 4.55 -15.14 9.15
C LEU A 144 5.18 -16.40 8.51
N ILE A 145 4.48 -16.99 7.55
CA ILE A 145 4.99 -18.12 6.78
C ILE A 145 6.23 -17.70 5.97
N GLU A 146 6.17 -16.57 5.25
CA GLU A 146 7.29 -16.09 4.44
C GLU A 146 8.50 -15.73 5.32
N ALA A 147 8.29 -15.03 6.44
CA ALA A 147 9.36 -14.71 7.38
C ALA A 147 10.01 -15.97 7.98
N SER A 148 9.24 -17.05 8.18
CA SER A 148 9.76 -18.35 8.66
C SER A 148 10.57 -19.11 7.61
N LYS A 149 10.27 -18.94 6.32
CA LYS A 149 11.10 -19.48 5.23
C LYS A 149 12.43 -18.73 5.08
N ILE A 150 12.41 -17.42 5.30
CA ILE A 150 13.59 -16.55 5.19
C ILE A 150 14.47 -16.64 6.44
N GLY A 151 13.89 -16.99 7.59
CA GLY A 151 14.61 -17.08 8.85
C GLY A 151 14.70 -15.76 9.61
N ASN A 152 13.82 -14.80 9.32
CA ASN A 152 13.89 -13.46 9.89
C ASN A 152 13.07 -13.36 11.20
N LEU A 153 13.71 -13.69 12.33
CA LEU A 153 13.08 -13.65 13.65
C LEU A 153 12.52 -12.27 14.03
N LYS A 154 13.13 -11.18 13.56
CA LYS A 154 12.68 -9.81 13.86
C LYS A 154 11.33 -9.52 13.22
N ILE A 155 11.13 -9.94 11.98
CA ILE A 155 9.85 -9.83 11.29
C ILE A 155 8.80 -10.72 11.99
N ILE A 156 9.16 -11.96 12.33
CA ILE A 156 8.27 -12.89 13.03
C ILE A 156 7.75 -12.30 14.34
N LYS A 157 8.64 -11.79 15.19
CA LYS A 157 8.26 -11.13 16.46
C LYS A 157 7.24 -10.02 16.24
N TYR A 158 7.50 -9.16 15.27
CA TYR A 158 6.60 -8.06 14.95
C TYR A 158 5.23 -8.54 14.44
N LEU A 159 5.18 -9.59 13.61
CA LEU A 159 3.91 -10.13 13.12
C LEU A 159 3.10 -10.78 14.24
N VAL A 160 3.75 -11.54 15.14
CA VAL A 160 3.10 -12.13 16.33
C VAL A 160 2.57 -11.03 17.24
N GLU A 161 3.32 -9.96 17.48
CA GLU A 161 2.84 -8.77 18.21
C GLU A 161 1.62 -8.10 17.54
N ASN A 162 1.47 -8.24 16.22
CA ASN A 162 0.33 -7.74 15.45
C ASN A 162 -0.77 -8.80 15.23
N GLY A 163 -0.74 -9.90 15.99
CA GLY A 163 -1.83 -10.89 16.03
C GLY A 163 -1.76 -11.99 14.98
N ALA A 164 -0.57 -12.27 14.41
CA ALA A 164 -0.39 -13.39 13.50
C ALA A 164 -0.78 -14.74 14.13
N ASN A 165 -1.56 -15.52 13.41
CA ASN A 165 -1.93 -16.87 13.80
C ASN A 165 -0.90 -17.89 13.27
N PHE A 166 -0.10 -18.46 14.15
CA PHE A 166 0.93 -19.44 13.80
C PHE A 166 0.40 -20.86 13.52
N ASN A 167 -0.88 -21.14 13.81
CA ASN A 167 -1.48 -22.47 13.60
C ASN A 167 -2.10 -22.65 12.19
N ILE A 168 -1.91 -21.69 11.28
CA ILE A 168 -2.49 -21.77 9.95
C ILE A 168 -1.77 -22.79 9.05
N LYS A 169 -2.51 -23.36 8.10
CA LYS A 169 -2.00 -24.30 7.08
C LYS A 169 -1.19 -25.48 7.67
N ASN A 170 -1.68 -26.03 8.77
CA ASN A 170 -1.00 -27.11 9.53
C ASN A 170 0.40 -26.66 9.99
N ASP A 171 0.44 -25.56 10.74
CA ASP A 171 1.63 -25.01 11.39
C ASP A 171 2.77 -24.76 10.40
N GLU A 172 2.40 -24.22 9.24
CA GLU A 172 3.31 -24.11 8.11
C GLU A 172 4.53 -23.24 8.43
N ALA A 173 4.35 -22.16 9.19
CA ALA A 173 5.43 -21.30 9.66
C ALA A 173 6.48 -22.11 10.45
N MET A 174 6.04 -22.89 11.45
CA MET A 174 6.94 -23.75 12.24
C MET A 174 7.62 -24.80 11.36
N ARG A 175 6.88 -25.46 10.47
CA ARG A 175 7.46 -26.48 9.57
C ARG A 175 8.58 -25.92 8.70
N TRP A 176 8.42 -24.71 8.16
CA TRP A 176 9.48 -24.06 7.38
C TRP A 176 10.67 -23.67 8.25
N ALA A 177 10.44 -23.08 9.42
CA ALA A 177 11.52 -22.75 10.35
C ALA A 177 12.33 -23.99 10.76
N SER A 178 11.66 -25.11 11.06
CA SER A 178 12.33 -26.37 11.38
C SER A 178 13.07 -26.99 10.18
N TYR A 179 12.46 -26.96 8.99
CA TYR A 179 13.05 -27.49 7.76
C TYR A 179 14.38 -26.79 7.42
N TYR A 180 14.44 -25.47 7.61
CA TYR A 180 15.66 -24.68 7.39
C TYR A 180 16.58 -24.59 8.61
N GLY A 181 16.24 -25.24 9.72
CA GLY A 181 17.07 -25.25 10.94
C GLY A 181 17.09 -23.94 11.72
N TYR A 182 16.10 -23.07 11.56
CA TYR A 182 15.98 -21.81 12.30
C TYR A 182 15.46 -22.03 13.73
N LEU A 183 16.31 -22.62 14.58
CA LEU A 183 15.98 -23.03 15.95
C LEU A 183 15.44 -21.88 16.80
N GLU A 184 16.01 -20.67 16.68
CA GLU A 184 15.55 -19.49 17.43
C GLU A 184 14.09 -19.12 17.11
N ILE A 185 13.66 -19.35 15.86
CA ILE A 185 12.28 -19.10 15.43
C ILE A 185 11.36 -20.18 15.99
N VAL A 186 11.77 -21.45 15.89
CA VAL A 186 10.99 -22.58 16.45
C VAL A 186 10.78 -22.37 17.96
N GLN A 187 11.84 -22.05 18.68
CA GLN A 187 11.78 -21.77 20.11
C GLN A 187 10.82 -20.61 20.40
N TYR A 188 10.96 -19.49 19.68
CA TYR A 188 10.09 -18.33 19.88
C TYR A 188 8.61 -18.66 19.62
N LEU A 189 8.29 -19.42 18.57
CA LEU A 189 6.91 -19.82 18.28
C LEU A 189 6.34 -20.72 19.38
N VAL A 190 7.11 -21.68 19.90
CA VAL A 190 6.70 -22.57 21.01
C VAL A 190 6.50 -21.78 22.29
N GLU A 191 7.38 -20.83 22.61
CA GLU A 191 7.22 -19.92 23.76
C GLU A 191 5.94 -19.08 23.67
N ASN A 192 5.46 -18.81 22.46
CA ASN A 192 4.20 -18.11 22.21
C ASN A 192 2.98 -19.05 22.05
N GLY A 193 3.14 -20.33 22.39
CA GLY A 193 2.04 -21.30 22.47
C GLY A 193 1.81 -22.14 21.21
N ALA A 194 2.75 -22.15 20.26
CA ALA A 194 2.69 -23.06 19.12
C ALA A 194 2.96 -24.51 19.56
N ASP A 195 2.17 -25.45 19.04
CA ASP A 195 2.31 -26.87 19.36
C ASP A 195 3.44 -27.51 18.54
N ILE A 196 4.55 -27.85 19.21
CA ILE A 196 5.71 -28.49 18.58
C ILE A 196 5.41 -29.92 18.07
N HIS A 197 4.38 -30.56 18.61
CA HIS A 197 3.96 -31.92 18.22
C HIS A 197 2.90 -31.91 17.11
N ALA A 198 2.52 -30.74 16.63
CA ALA A 198 1.50 -30.61 15.62
C ALA A 198 1.89 -31.36 14.33
N ASN A 199 0.88 -31.90 13.64
CA ASN A 199 1.03 -32.68 12.41
C ASN A 199 2.00 -33.88 12.55
N ASN A 200 1.89 -34.64 13.63
CA ASN A 200 2.67 -35.88 13.87
C ASN A 200 4.18 -35.61 13.93
N ASP A 201 4.58 -34.61 14.72
CA ASP A 201 5.97 -34.19 14.92
C ASP A 201 6.70 -33.82 13.62
N LYS A 202 5.97 -33.41 12.57
CA LYS A 202 6.57 -33.14 11.26
C LYS A 202 7.65 -32.05 11.33
N ALA A 203 7.44 -31.04 12.19
CA ALA A 203 8.45 -30.03 12.49
C ALA A 203 9.74 -30.66 13.04
N LEU A 204 9.62 -31.62 13.96
CA LEU A 204 10.76 -32.33 14.56
C LEU A 204 11.40 -33.37 13.64
N ARG A 205 10.65 -33.98 12.72
CA ARG A 205 11.17 -35.00 11.78
C ARG A 205 11.96 -34.40 10.62
N ASN A 206 11.70 -33.14 10.30
CA ASN A 206 12.34 -32.43 9.18
C ASN A 206 13.54 -31.58 9.60
N THR A 207 14.00 -31.66 10.85
CA THR A 207 15.21 -30.97 11.30
C THR A 207 16.42 -31.57 10.60
N SER A 208 17.10 -30.78 9.77
CA SER A 208 18.33 -31.17 9.06
C SER A 208 19.58 -30.85 9.87
#